data_AF-A0A9D6PD53-F1
#
_entry.id   AF-A0A9D6PD53-F1
#
_cell.length_a   1.000
_cell.length_b   1.000
_cell.length_c   1.000
_cell.angle_alpha   90.00
_cell.angle_beta   90.00
_cell.angle_gamma   90.00
#
_symmetry.space_group_name_H-M   'P 1'
#
loop_
_entity.id
_entity.type
_entity.pdbx_description
1 polymer ?
#
loop_
_entity_poly.entity_id
_entity_poly.type
_entity_poly.pdbx_seq_one_letter_code
_entity_poly.pdbx_strand_id
1 'polypeptide(L)'
;WFDGALVRQAVKVNGIDGIALTKLDVLDGMREIKVCTGYRIDGDAIGHLPASTVRQAKVEPVYEVLEGWSESTRGARSWAELPATTVKYIRRIEEIIGAPVAVLSTSPKREDVVLVHDPFAD
;
A
#
# COMPACT_ATOMS: atom_id res chain seq x y z
N TRP A 1 10.04 1.54 -0.70
CA TRP A 1 9.05 0.72 0.05
C TRP A 1 7.78 1.51 0.21
N PHE A 2 6.64 0.82 0.39
CA PHE A 2 5.36 1.50 0.60
C PHE A 2 5.34 2.17 1.97
N ASP A 3 4.97 3.45 2.02
CA ASP A 3 4.83 4.19 3.27
C ASP A 3 3.36 4.25 3.72
N GLY A 4 2.95 3.24 4.49
CA GLY A 4 1.58 3.14 4.98
C GLY A 4 1.23 4.20 6.04
N ALA A 5 2.21 4.70 6.80
CA ALA A 5 1.96 5.77 7.75
C ALA A 5 1.63 7.09 7.04
N LEU A 6 2.36 7.41 5.98
CA LEU A 6 2.09 8.59 5.16
C LEU A 6 0.77 8.46 4.38
N VAL A 7 0.48 7.28 3.81
CA VAL A 7 -0.78 7.05 3.11
C VAL A 7 -1.97 7.11 4.07
N ARG A 8 -1.88 6.54 5.27
CA ARG A 8 -2.90 6.69 6.33
C ARG A 8 -3.16 8.16 6.66
N GLN A 9 -2.11 8.97 6.73
CA GLN A 9 -2.24 10.40 6.96
C GLN A 9 -2.95 11.09 5.78
N ALA A 10 -2.59 10.75 4.53
CA ALA A 10 -3.24 11.27 3.34
C ALA A 10 -4.73 10.89 3.29
N VAL A 11 -5.08 9.65 3.65
CA VAL A 11 -6.47 9.18 3.76
C VAL A 11 -7.28 10.07 4.70
N LYS A 12 -6.76 10.30 5.91
CA LYS A 12 -7.44 11.10 6.93
C LYS A 12 -7.59 12.57 6.54
N VAL A 13 -6.56 13.16 5.94
CA VAL A 13 -6.56 14.60 5.61
C VAL A 13 -7.47 14.91 4.42
N ASN A 14 -7.56 14.01 3.45
CA ASN A 14 -8.31 14.25 2.22
C ASN A 14 -9.71 13.60 2.21
N GLY A 15 -10.09 12.86 3.26
CA GLY A 15 -11.35 12.12 3.30
C GLY A 15 -11.43 11.06 2.20
N ILE A 16 -10.36 10.29 2.00
CA ILE A 16 -10.30 9.27 0.94
C ILE A 16 -11.08 8.03 1.38
N ASP A 17 -12.13 7.67 0.65
CA ASP A 17 -12.94 6.47 0.88
C ASP A 17 -12.34 5.19 0.28
N GLY A 18 -11.36 5.30 -0.61
CA GLY A 18 -10.63 4.17 -1.18
C GLY A 18 -9.45 4.60 -2.04
N ILE A 19 -8.42 3.77 -2.12
CA ILE A 19 -7.21 4.06 -2.91
C ILE A 19 -7.17 3.25 -4.21
N ALA A 20 -6.49 3.81 -5.21
CA ALA A 20 -5.98 3.06 -6.34
C ALA A 20 -4.54 2.59 -6.04
N LEU A 21 -4.33 1.29 -5.88
CA LEU A 21 -3.01 0.70 -5.74
C LEU A 21 -2.45 0.39 -7.13
N THR A 22 -1.27 0.92 -7.46
CA THR A 22 -0.70 0.81 -8.80
C THR A 22 0.68 0.18 -8.77
N LYS A 23 1.10 -0.37 -9.92
CA LYS A 23 2.42 -0.97 -10.12
C LYS A 23 2.71 -2.13 -9.17
N LEU A 24 1.70 -2.96 -8.91
CA LEU A 24 1.87 -4.16 -8.09
C LEU A 24 2.90 -5.12 -8.71
N ASP A 25 2.95 -5.18 -10.04
CA ASP A 25 3.86 -5.99 -10.84
C ASP A 25 5.35 -5.70 -10.58
N VAL A 26 5.67 -4.52 -10.07
CA VAL A 26 7.05 -4.15 -9.70
C VAL A 26 7.54 -4.92 -8.47
N LEU A 27 6.63 -5.49 -7.67
CA LEU A 27 6.96 -6.29 -6.49
C LEU A 27 7.08 -7.79 -6.80
N ASP A 28 6.74 -8.22 -8.02
CA ASP A 28 6.86 -9.62 -8.45
C ASP A 28 8.32 -10.13 -8.28
N GLY A 29 8.48 -11.36 -7.80
CA GLY A 29 9.77 -12.02 -7.62
C GLY A 29 10.52 -11.63 -6.34
N MET A 30 10.00 -10.71 -5.54
CA MET A 30 10.59 -10.38 -4.24
C MET A 30 10.27 -11.48 -3.21
N ARG A 31 11.27 -11.88 -2.40
CA ARG A 31 11.05 -12.81 -1.29
C ARG A 31 10.37 -12.17 -0.08
N GLU A 32 10.67 -10.90 0.14
CA GLU A 32 10.18 -10.11 1.28
C GLU A 32 9.87 -8.70 0.81
N ILE A 33 8.80 -8.12 1.36
CA ILE A 33 8.37 -6.76 1.08
C ILE A 33 8.27 -5.99 2.39
N LYS A 34 8.92 -4.83 2.46
CA LYS A 34 8.83 -3.96 3.63
C LYS A 34 7.73 -2.92 3.45
N VAL A 35 6.94 -2.70 4.51
CA VAL A 35 5.91 -1.67 4.59
C VAL A 35 6.17 -0.82 5.82
N CYS A 36 6.30 0.50 5.64
CA CYS A 36 6.45 1.42 6.77
C CYS A 36 5.08 1.57 7.46
N THR A 37 5.01 1.28 8.75
CA THR A 37 3.77 1.34 9.55
C THR A 37 3.72 2.58 10.46
N GLY A 38 4.87 3.21 10.68
CA GLY A 38 5.06 4.40 11.51
C GLY A 38 6.51 4.81 11.53
N TYR A 39 6.86 5.74 12.41
CA TYR A 39 8.20 6.29 12.50
C TYR A 39 8.69 6.34 13.95
N ARG A 40 9.99 6.53 14.13
CA ARG A 40 10.60 6.97 15.39
C ARG A 40 11.36 8.27 15.18
N ILE A 41 11.38 9.12 16.20
CA ILE A 41 12.28 10.28 16.29
C ILE A 41 12.86 10.29 17.69
N ASP A 42 14.19 10.27 17.78
CA ASP A 42 14.91 10.33 19.06
C ASP A 42 14.44 9.24 20.07
N GLY A 43 14.04 8.07 19.54
CA GLY A 43 13.52 6.92 20.33
C GLY A 43 11.99 6.86 20.47
N ASP A 44 11.29 7.98 20.26
CA ASP A 44 9.83 8.06 20.44
C ASP A 44 9.06 7.65 19.18
N ALA A 45 8.07 6.77 19.35
CA ALA A 45 7.21 6.35 18.26
C ALA A 45 6.21 7.45 17.86
N ILE A 46 6.09 7.69 16.55
CA ILE A 46 5.11 8.61 15.98
C ILE A 46 4.34 7.93 14.82
N GLY A 47 3.05 8.24 14.72
CA GLY A 47 2.14 7.60 13.75
C GLY A 47 1.92 8.36 12.44
N HIS A 48 2.55 9.52 12.26
CA HIS A 48 2.38 10.42 11.12
C HIS A 48 3.68 11.15 10.81
N LEU A 49 3.84 11.62 9.57
CA LEU A 49 5.01 12.39 9.16
C LEU A 49 4.89 13.82 9.72
N PRO A 50 5.86 14.33 10.50
CA PRO A 50 5.78 15.67 11.07
C PRO A 50 5.73 16.75 9.99
N ALA A 51 5.03 17.86 10.23
CA ALA A 51 5.05 18.99 9.30
C ALA A 51 6.41 19.74 9.24
N SER A 52 7.22 19.63 10.29
CA SER A 52 8.54 20.28 10.36
C SER A 52 9.59 19.48 9.59
N THR A 53 10.23 20.11 8.60
CA THR A 53 11.33 19.52 7.82
C THR A 53 12.53 19.11 8.67
N VAL A 54 12.83 19.88 9.72
CA VAL A 54 13.90 19.55 10.70
C VAL A 54 13.58 18.25 11.43
N ARG A 55 12.31 18.02 11.78
CA ARG A 55 11.89 16.76 12.42
C ARG A 55 11.83 15.61 11.40
N GLN A 56 11.37 15.87 10.18
CA GLN A 56 11.38 14.86 9.10
C GLN A 56 12.79 14.33 8.83
N ALA A 57 13.82 15.17 8.89
CA ALA A 57 15.20 14.75 8.70
C ALA A 57 15.71 13.73 9.75
N LYS A 58 15.02 13.62 10.89
CA LYS A 58 15.34 12.69 11.97
C LYS A 58 14.46 11.44 11.98
N VAL A 59 13.53 11.31 11.04
CA VAL A 59 12.58 10.20 11.00
C VAL A 59 13.30 8.89 10.69
N GLU A 60 13.11 7.91 11.57
CA GLU A 60 13.47 6.53 11.33
C GLU A 60 12.20 5.73 10.99
N PRO A 61 12.09 5.12 9.79
CA PRO A 61 10.94 4.31 9.44
C PRO A 61 10.88 3.01 10.26
N VAL A 62 9.69 2.66 10.73
CA VAL A 62 9.39 1.37 11.37
C VAL A 62 8.75 0.47 10.33
N TYR A 63 9.44 -0.60 9.96
CA TYR A 63 8.99 -1.53 8.93
C TYR A 63 8.35 -2.77 9.52
N GLU A 64 7.23 -3.17 8.92
CA GLU A 64 6.74 -4.54 8.93
C GLU A 64 7.32 -5.27 7.70
N VAL A 65 7.73 -6.52 7.87
CA VAL A 65 8.23 -7.37 6.78
C VAL A 65 7.15 -8.38 6.44
N LEU A 66 6.70 -8.35 5.19
CA LEU A 66 5.69 -9.24 4.64
C LEU A 66 6.34 -10.25 3.70
N GLU A 67 5.78 -11.44 3.64
CA GLU A 67 6.13 -12.44 2.64
C GLU A 67 5.83 -11.88 1.24
N GLY A 68 6.82 -11.99 0.34
CA GLY A 68 6.63 -11.62 -1.06
C GLY A 68 6.03 -12.75 -1.89
N TRP A 69 6.23 -12.71 -3.20
CA TRP A 69 5.70 -13.71 -4.13
C TRP A 69 6.62 -13.87 -5.34
N SER A 70 6.56 -15.05 -5.96
CA SER A 70 7.44 -15.40 -7.09
C SER A 70 6.74 -15.26 -8.45
N GLU A 71 5.43 -15.41 -8.44
CA GLU A 71 4.55 -15.42 -9.60
C GLU A 71 4.34 -14.01 -10.14
N SER A 72 4.01 -13.90 -11.43
CA SER A 72 3.69 -12.58 -11.97
C SER A 72 2.25 -12.19 -11.67
N THR A 73 2.05 -10.95 -11.26
CA THR A 73 0.72 -10.33 -11.11
C THR A 73 0.29 -9.59 -12.38
N ARG A 74 1.17 -9.49 -13.38
CA ARG A 74 0.97 -8.66 -14.56
C ARG A 74 -0.22 -9.11 -15.40
N GLY A 75 -1.16 -8.19 -15.63
CA GLY A 75 -2.33 -8.44 -16.47
C GLY A 75 -3.46 -9.17 -15.76
N ALA A 76 -3.35 -9.44 -14.45
CA ALA A 76 -4.46 -9.99 -13.67
C ALA A 76 -5.64 -9.00 -13.63
N ARG A 77 -6.85 -9.54 -13.83
CA ARG A 77 -8.10 -8.75 -13.93
C ARG A 77 -9.13 -9.08 -12.85
N SER A 78 -8.84 -10.06 -12.01
CA SER A 78 -9.66 -10.43 -10.86
C SER A 78 -8.78 -10.82 -9.68
N TRP A 79 -9.36 -10.77 -8.47
CA TRP A 79 -8.70 -11.26 -7.25
C TRP A 79 -8.31 -12.75 -7.34
N ALA A 80 -9.08 -13.54 -8.07
CA ALA A 80 -8.83 -14.97 -8.23
C ALA A 80 -7.59 -15.27 -9.10
N GLU A 81 -7.16 -14.30 -9.92
CA GLU A 81 -5.95 -14.41 -10.73
C GLU A 81 -4.69 -13.98 -9.97
N LEU A 82 -4.82 -13.40 -8.79
CA LEU A 82 -3.68 -12.96 -7.98
C LEU A 82 -3.17 -14.09 -7.07
N PRO A 83 -1.84 -14.19 -6.86
CA PRO A 83 -1.28 -15.08 -5.85
C PRO A 83 -1.84 -14.77 -4.46
N ALA A 84 -2.04 -15.81 -3.65
CA ALA A 84 -2.62 -15.65 -2.31
C ALA A 84 -1.79 -14.73 -1.40
N THR A 85 -0.46 -14.74 -1.54
CA THR A 85 0.46 -13.85 -0.82
C THR A 85 0.31 -12.39 -1.25
N THR A 86 0.09 -12.13 -2.55
CA THR A 86 -0.27 -10.80 -3.06
C THR A 86 -1.58 -10.30 -2.46
N VAL A 87 -2.60 -11.17 -2.37
CA VAL A 87 -3.88 -10.81 -1.74
C VAL A 87 -3.68 -10.44 -0.26
N LYS A 88 -2.89 -11.22 0.49
CA LYS A 88 -2.55 -10.92 1.88
C LYS A 88 -1.83 -9.58 2.01
N TYR A 89 -0.89 -9.27 1.11
CA TYR A 89 -0.21 -7.98 1.08
C TYR A 89 -1.21 -6.84 0.93
N ILE A 90 -2.13 -6.93 -0.04
CA ILE A 90 -3.13 -5.89 -0.28
C ILE A 90 -4.04 -5.69 0.94
N ARG A 91 -4.54 -6.78 1.54
CA ARG A 91 -5.35 -6.71 2.77
C ARG A 91 -4.60 -6.05 3.91
N ARG A 92 -3.30 -6.35 4.06
CA ARG A 92 -2.48 -5.72 5.09
C ARG A 92 -2.28 -4.23 4.84
N ILE A 93 -2.14 -3.80 3.58
CA ILE A 93 -2.10 -2.38 3.24
C ILE A 93 -3.42 -1.70 3.65
N GLU A 94 -4.57 -2.29 3.34
CA GLU A 94 -5.88 -1.74 3.72
C GLU A 94 -5.99 -1.53 5.24
N GLU A 95 -5.56 -2.52 6.04
CA GLU A 95 -5.53 -2.42 7.51
C GLU A 95 -4.62 -1.29 8.00
N ILE A 96 -3.43 -1.14 7.42
CA ILE A 96 -2.45 -0.13 7.83
C ILE A 96 -2.94 1.29 7.53
N ILE A 97 -3.57 1.48 6.36
CA ILE A 97 -4.01 2.80 5.90
C ILE A 97 -5.42 3.16 6.39
N GLY A 98 -6.22 2.17 6.78
CA GLY A 98 -7.60 2.36 7.24
C GLY A 98 -8.58 2.72 6.12
N ALA A 99 -8.29 2.32 4.88
CA ALA A 99 -9.12 2.53 3.70
C ALA A 99 -8.97 1.35 2.72
N PRO A 100 -10.03 1.00 1.97
CA PRO A 100 -9.98 -0.09 1.01
C PRO A 100 -9.11 0.25 -0.22
N VAL A 101 -8.57 -0.79 -0.85
CA VAL A 101 -8.03 -0.70 -2.20
C VAL A 101 -9.19 -0.90 -3.17
N ALA A 102 -9.78 0.20 -3.62
CA ALA A 102 -10.93 0.18 -4.52
C ALA A 102 -10.55 -0.24 -5.95
N VAL A 103 -9.33 0.09 -6.37
CA VAL A 103 -8.81 -0.18 -7.71
C VAL A 103 -7.39 -0.70 -7.61
N LEU A 104 -7.07 -1.76 -8.35
CA LEU A 104 -5.71 -2.29 -8.45
C LEU A 104 -5.26 -2.31 -9.91
N SER A 105 -4.19 -1.59 -10.24
CA SER A 105 -3.56 -1.64 -11.57
C SER A 105 -2.40 -2.62 -11.56
N THR A 106 -2.47 -3.61 -12.45
CA THR A 106 -1.51 -4.71 -12.57
C THR A 106 -0.60 -4.58 -13.79
N SER A 107 -0.79 -3.55 -14.62
CA SER A 107 0.11 -3.20 -15.72
C SER A 107 -0.17 -1.78 -16.23
N PRO A 108 0.68 -1.23 -17.13
CA PRO A 108 0.42 0.05 -17.80
C PRO A 108 -0.81 0.06 -18.73
N LYS A 109 -1.38 -1.11 -19.08
CA LYS A 109 -2.54 -1.19 -19.98
C LYS A 109 -3.81 -0.81 -19.23
N ARG A 110 -4.74 -0.16 -19.95
CA ARG A 110 -5.99 0.35 -19.37
C ARG A 110 -6.88 -0.77 -18.84
N GLU A 111 -6.89 -1.91 -19.52
CA GLU A 111 -7.72 -3.06 -19.22
C GLU A 111 -7.15 -3.98 -18.14
N ASP A 112 -5.92 -3.73 -17.69
CA ASP A 112 -5.24 -4.54 -16.66
C ASP A 112 -5.47 -3.93 -15.28
N VAL A 113 -6.75 -3.91 -14.90
CA VAL A 113 -7.26 -3.31 -13.67
C VAL A 113 -8.23 -4.29 -12.99
N VAL A 114 -8.03 -4.53 -11.70
CA VAL A 114 -9.02 -5.21 -10.84
C VAL A 114 -9.86 -4.13 -10.15
N LEU A 115 -11.16 -4.08 -10.48
CA LEU A 115 -12.12 -3.20 -9.81
C LEU A 115 -12.69 -3.94 -8.58
N VAL A 116 -12.49 -3.38 -7.39
CA VAL A 116 -12.90 -3.98 -6.11
C VAL A 116 -14.16 -3.31 -5.58
N HIS A 117 -14.22 -1.99 -5.71
CA HIS A 117 -15.38 -1.17 -5.44
C HIS A 117 -15.50 -0.16 -6.58
N ASP A 118 -16.65 -0.10 -7.24
CA ASP A 118 -16.89 0.95 -8.23
C ASP A 118 -17.08 2.28 -7.48
N PRO A 119 -16.22 3.29 -7.68
CA PRO A 119 -16.36 4.58 -7.00
C PRO A 119 -17.63 5.36 -7.41
N PHE A 120 -18.36 4.91 -8.43
CA PHE A 120 -19.59 5.52 -8.91
C PHE A 120 -20.84 4.66 -8.72
N ALA A 121 -20.71 3.46 -8.14
CA ALA A 121 -21.88 2.65 -7.79
C ALA A 121 -22.47 3.13 -6.46
N ASP A 122 -23.80 3.22 -6.42
CA ASP A 122 -24.61 3.58 -5.24
C ASP A 122 -24.52 2.54 -4.11
#